data_AF-A0A959EIQ2-F1
#
_entry.id   AF-A0A959EIQ2-F1
#
_cell.length_a   1.000
_cell.length_b   1.000
_cell.length_c   1.000
_cell.angle_alpha   90.00
_cell.angle_beta   90.00
_cell.angle_gamma   90.00
#
_symmetry.space_group_name_H-M   'P 1'
#
loop_
_entity.id
_entity.type
_entity.pdbx_description
1 polymer ?
#
loop_
_entity_poly.entity_id
_entity_poly.type
_entity_poly.pdbx_seq_one_letter_code
_entity_poly.pdbx_strand_id
1 'polypeptide(L)'
;MICWFKEEKVFTGFELIEVGRLDYGQLLSSQAPEVVVLAVLADFKKEPPEDAIRSIIERLQQVAKGEFSLQKYIRQLNVLSGLRKLHELRACK
;
A
#
# COMPACT_ATOMS: atom_id res chain seq x y z
N MET A 1 -20.57 -36.18 -6.00
CA MET A 1 -19.23 -36.29 -5.38
C MET A 1 -18.91 -34.92 -4.80
N ILE A 2 -19.06 -34.75 -3.49
CA ILE A 2 -18.95 -33.44 -2.82
C ILE A 2 -17.55 -33.38 -2.22
N CYS A 3 -16.69 -32.49 -2.72
CA CYS A 3 -15.36 -32.27 -2.16
C CYS A 3 -15.49 -31.54 -0.83
N TRP A 4 -15.29 -32.24 0.28
CA TRP A 4 -15.03 -31.63 1.58
C TRP A 4 -13.59 -31.14 1.61
N PHE A 5 -13.38 -29.85 1.87
CA PHE A 5 -12.05 -29.34 2.20
C PHE A 5 -11.58 -30.04 3.48
N LYS A 6 -10.35 -30.56 3.50
CA LYS A 6 -9.72 -31.04 4.74
C LYS A 6 -9.71 -29.89 5.75
N GLU A 7 -10.09 -30.14 7.00
CA GLU A 7 -10.21 -29.14 8.08
C GLU A 7 -8.97 -28.23 8.21
N GLU A 8 -7.79 -28.78 7.89
CA GLU A 8 -6.48 -28.12 7.85
C GLU A 8 -6.38 -26.96 6.84
N LYS A 9 -7.33 -26.81 5.92
CA LYS A 9 -7.41 -25.72 4.93
C LYS A 9 -8.54 -24.74 5.20
N VAL A 10 -9.21 -24.86 6.34
CA VAL A 10 -10.27 -23.94 6.76
C VAL A 10 -9.65 -22.83 7.59
N PHE A 11 -9.62 -21.62 7.05
CA PHE A 11 -9.24 -20.43 7.82
C PHE A 11 -10.39 -20.08 8.78
N THR A 12 -10.19 -20.23 10.09
CA THR A 12 -11.23 -20.07 11.12
C THR A 12 -11.28 -18.68 11.75
N GLY A 13 -10.42 -17.75 11.32
CA GLY A 13 -10.38 -16.40 11.86
C GLY A 13 -9.52 -15.48 11.02
N PHE A 14 -9.91 -14.21 11.01
CA PHE A 14 -9.15 -13.13 10.41
C PHE A 14 -9.02 -12.03 11.45
N GLU A 15 -7.88 -11.35 11.45
CA GLU A 15 -7.68 -10.14 12.25
C GLU A 15 -8.04 -8.92 11.39
N LEU A 16 -8.85 -8.02 11.97
CA LEU A 16 -9.13 -6.75 11.33
C LEU A 16 -7.96 -5.80 11.57
N ILE A 17 -7.30 -5.37 10.50
CA ILE A 17 -6.19 -4.43 10.56
C ILE A 17 -6.64 -3.08 10.00
N GLU A 18 -6.49 -2.03 10.80
CA GLU A 18 -6.71 -0.65 10.35
C GLU A 18 -5.44 -0.12 9.68
N VAL A 19 -5.42 -0.14 8.35
CA VAL A 19 -4.26 0.26 7.53
C VAL A 19 -3.75 1.66 7.88
N GLY A 20 -4.65 2.59 8.19
CA GLY A 20 -4.31 3.97 8.58
C GLY A 20 -3.52 4.12 9.88
N ARG A 21 -3.46 3.08 10.72
CA ARG A 21 -2.67 3.07 11.96
C ARG A 21 -1.32 2.39 11.80
N LEU A 22 -1.09 1.72 10.68
CA LEU A 22 0.17 1.06 10.39
C LEU A 22 1.26 2.10 10.16
N ASP A 23 2.49 1.77 10.54
CA ASP A 23 3.65 2.55 10.17
C ASP A 23 3.97 2.32 8.68
N TYR A 24 3.93 3.39 7.88
CA TYR A 24 4.19 3.28 6.45
C TYR A 24 5.58 2.68 6.14
N GLY A 25 6.57 2.89 7.02
CA GLY A 25 7.92 2.32 6.90
C GLY A 25 7.93 0.80 7.00
N GLN A 26 7.02 0.21 7.79
CA GLN A 26 6.86 -1.25 7.83
C GLN A 26 6.37 -1.79 6.48
N LEU A 27 5.44 -1.09 5.82
CA LEU A 27 4.93 -1.50 4.51
C LEU A 27 5.98 -1.31 3.40
N LEU A 28 6.80 -0.26 3.47
CA LEU A 28 7.91 -0.03 2.55
C LEU A 28 8.94 -1.16 2.57
N SER A 29 9.18 -1.78 3.74
CA SER A 29 10.15 -2.88 3.86
C SER A 29 9.74 -4.16 3.10
N SER A 30 8.47 -4.26 2.66
CA SER A 30 7.97 -5.43 1.95
C SER A 30 8.62 -5.62 0.57
N GLN A 31 8.74 -6.89 0.17
CA GLN A 31 9.14 -7.28 -1.19
C GLN A 31 7.94 -7.41 -2.14
N ALA A 32 6.71 -7.40 -1.60
CA ALA A 32 5.49 -7.45 -2.40
C ALA A 32 5.07 -6.02 -2.78
N PRO A 33 5.07 -5.64 -4.07
CA PRO A 33 4.66 -4.29 -4.49
C PRO A 33 3.23 -3.95 -4.10
N GLU A 34 2.35 -4.95 -3.95
CA GLU A 34 0.98 -4.81 -3.45
C GLU A 34 0.94 -4.29 -2.00
N VAL A 35 1.93 -4.64 -1.18
CA VAL A 35 2.04 -4.13 0.20
C VAL A 35 2.66 -2.73 0.19
N VAL A 36 3.67 -2.52 -0.64
CA VAL A 36 4.35 -1.21 -0.76
C VAL A 36 3.38 -0.12 -1.21
N VAL A 37 2.50 -0.40 -2.20
CA VAL A 37 1.53 0.60 -2.67
C VAL A 37 0.50 0.97 -1.60
N LEU A 38 0.17 0.06 -0.68
CA LEU A 38 -0.74 0.33 0.44
C LEU A 38 -0.15 1.28 1.49
N ALA A 39 1.18 1.47 1.51
CA ALA A 39 1.84 2.40 2.41
C ALA A 39 1.29 3.83 2.30
N VAL A 40 0.74 4.22 1.13
CA VAL A 40 0.11 5.54 0.94
C VAL A 40 -1.10 5.78 1.84
N LEU A 41 -1.75 4.71 2.31
CA LEU A 41 -2.90 4.78 3.20
C LEU A 41 -2.49 4.76 4.67
N ALA A 42 -1.23 4.46 4.97
CA ALA A 42 -0.71 4.28 6.32
C ALA A 42 -0.37 5.62 7.01
N ASP A 43 0.06 5.54 8.26
CA ASP A 43 0.51 6.68 9.05
C ASP A 43 1.94 7.08 8.64
N PHE A 44 2.08 8.29 8.09
CA PHE A 44 3.37 8.89 7.70
C PHE A 44 4.16 9.43 8.91
N LYS A 45 3.60 9.30 10.12
CA LYS A 45 4.18 9.80 11.37
C LYS A 45 4.42 11.31 11.29
N LYS A 46 5.68 11.72 11.17
CA LYS A 46 6.11 13.13 11.11
C LYS A 46 6.68 13.51 9.74
N GLU A 47 6.66 12.58 8.79
CA GLU A 47 7.22 12.82 7.47
C GLU A 47 6.26 13.64 6.62
N PRO A 48 6.75 14.66 5.88
CA PRO A 48 5.94 15.36 4.91
C PRO A 48 5.32 14.39 3.91
N PRO A 49 4.02 14.54 3.56
CA PRO A 49 3.38 13.66 2.60
C PRO A 49 4.12 13.55 1.26
N GLU A 50 4.77 14.61 0.80
CA GLU A 50 5.57 14.60 -0.42
C GLU A 50 6.77 13.65 -0.34
N ASP A 51 7.44 13.61 0.81
CA ASP A 51 8.61 12.77 1.04
C ASP A 51 8.20 11.31 1.23
N ALA A 52 7.10 11.06 1.96
CA ALA A 52 6.53 9.72 2.08
C ALA A 52 6.10 9.15 0.71
N ILE A 53 5.44 9.95 -0.13
CA ILE A 53 5.05 9.54 -1.50
C ILE A 53 6.30 9.23 -2.34
N ARG A 54 7.34 10.05 -2.24
CA ARG A 54 8.60 9.83 -2.96
C ARG A 54 9.23 8.50 -2.56
N SER A 55 9.34 8.23 -1.27
CA SER A 55 9.84 6.96 -0.71
C SER A 55 9.05 5.76 -1.21
N ILE A 56 7.72 5.87 -1.32
CA ILE A 56 6.86 4.82 -1.89
C ILE A 56 7.16 4.59 -3.38
N ILE A 57 7.30 5.65 -4.17
CA ILE A 57 7.61 5.54 -5.61
C ILE A 57 8.98 4.89 -5.82
N GLU A 58 10.01 5.35 -5.10
CA GLU A 58 11.36 4.79 -5.15
C GLU A 58 11.36 3.31 -4.78
N ARG A 59 10.59 2.93 -3.76
CA ARG A 59 10.47 1.54 -3.37
C ARG A 59 9.77 0.69 -4.43
N LEU A 60 8.68 1.19 -5.02
CA LEU A 60 7.97 0.50 -6.11
C LEU A 60 8.87 0.27 -7.33
N GLN A 61 9.77 1.19 -7.66
CA GLN A 61 10.76 1.01 -8.72
C GLN A 61 11.71 -0.16 -8.45
N GLN A 62 11.99 -0.47 -7.18
CA GLN A 62 12.87 -1.58 -6.79
C GLN A 62 12.16 -2.94 -6.78
N VAL A 63 10.89 -2.99 -6.37
CA VAL A 63 10.16 -4.26 -6.18
C VAL A 63 9.25 -4.66 -7.35
N ALA A 64 8.86 -3.72 -8.21
CA ALA A 64 8.04 -4.01 -9.38
C ALA A 64 8.86 -4.68 -10.48
N LYS A 65 8.29 -5.73 -11.09
CA LYS A 65 8.96 -6.50 -12.15
C LYS A 65 8.71 -5.85 -13.51
N GLY A 66 9.55 -4.87 -13.86
CA GLY A 66 9.53 -4.20 -15.15
C GLY A 66 8.52 -3.05 -15.24
N GLU A 67 8.60 -2.32 -16.36
CA GLU A 67 7.93 -1.03 -16.53
C GLU A 67 6.40 -1.13 -16.51
N PHE A 68 5.82 -2.14 -17.16
CA PHE A 68 4.36 -2.34 -17.14
C PHE A 68 3.81 -2.57 -15.72
N SER A 69 4.54 -3.33 -14.91
CA SER A 69 4.19 -3.58 -13.51
C SER A 69 4.30 -2.29 -12.68
N LEU A 70 5.37 -1.53 -12.87
CA LEU A 70 5.56 -0.25 -12.21
C LEU A 70 4.43 0.74 -12.54
N GLN A 71 4.11 0.91 -13.83
CA GLN A 71 3.03 1.80 -14.28
C GLN A 71 1.67 1.45 -13.66
N LYS A 72 1.37 0.14 -13.52
CA LYS A 72 0.19 -0.33 -12.81
C LYS A 72 0.18 0.18 -11.35
N TYR A 73 1.28 0.05 -10.63
CA TYR A 73 1.37 0.48 -9.23
C TYR A 73 1.34 2.00 -9.07
N ILE A 74 1.95 2.76 -9.98
CA ILE A 74 1.85 4.22 -9.98
C ILE A 74 0.39 4.67 -10.20
N ARG A 75 -0.35 4.00 -11.10
CA ARG A 75 -1.78 4.29 -11.28
C ARG A 75 -2.60 3.98 -10.02
N GLN A 76 -2.32 2.86 -9.34
CA GLN A 76 -2.97 2.52 -8.07
C GLN A 76 -2.64 3.54 -6.99
N LEU A 77 -1.38 3.94 -6.87
CA LEU A 77 -0.92 4.97 -5.93
C LEU A 77 -1.71 6.27 -6.11
N ASN A 78 -1.90 6.73 -7.35
CA ASN A 78 -2.70 7.91 -7.65
C ASN A 78 -4.15 7.77 -7.15
N VAL A 79 -4.81 6.64 -7.42
CA VAL A 79 -6.19 6.40 -6.96
C VAL A 79 -6.27 6.38 -5.42
N LEU A 80 -5.36 5.66 -4.77
CA LEU A 80 -5.35 5.52 -3.31
C LEU A 80 -4.98 6.83 -2.59
N SER A 81 -4.07 7.63 -3.16
CA SER A 81 -3.73 8.96 -2.64
C SER A 81 -4.94 9.90 -2.61
N GLY A 82 -5.89 9.73 -3.53
CA GLY A 82 -7.15 10.44 -3.57
C GLY A 82 -8.04 10.16 -2.36
N LEU A 83 -8.03 8.93 -1.84
CA LEU A 83 -8.79 8.53 -0.64
C LEU A 83 -8.30 9.27 0.61
N ARG A 84 -7.00 9.61 0.65
CA ARG A 84 -6.38 10.42 1.70
C ARG A 84 -6.43 11.93 1.46
N LYS A 85 -7.08 12.37 0.36
CA LYS A 85 -7.18 13.79 -0.03
C LYS A 85 -5.83 14.51 -0.11
N LEU A 86 -4.76 13.79 -0.45
CA LEU A 86 -3.40 14.36 -0.50
C LEU A 86 -3.25 15.46 -1.58
N HIS A 87 -4.19 15.53 -2.52
CA HIS A 87 -4.28 16.59 -3.53
C HIS A 87 -4.78 17.94 -2.97
N GLU A 88 -5.50 17.96 -1.84
CA GLU A 88 -6.03 19.18 -1.20
C GLU A 88 -4.93 19.97 -0.46
N LEU A 89 -3.75 19.38 -0.23
CA LEU A 89 -2.59 20.06 0.38
C LEU A 89 -2.07 21.25 -0.46
N ARG A 90 -2.51 21.40 -1.71
CA ARG A 90 -2.19 22.52 -2.59
C ARG A 90 -3.12 23.73 -2.45
N ALA A 91 -4.13 23.69 -1.57
CA ALA A 91 -5.18 24.72 -1.51
C ALA A 91 -4.86 25.95 -0.64
N CYS A 92 -3.69 26.01 0.01
CA CYS A 92 -3.26 27.24 0.70
C CYS A 92 -2.20 27.94 -0.15
N LYS A 93 -2.65 28.86 -1.00
CA LYS A 93 -1.80 29.87 -1.63
C LYS A 93 -2.43 31.23 -1.43
#